data_AF-A0A2E2XIP0-F1
#
_entry.id   AF-A0A2E2XIP0-F1
#
_cell.length_a   1.000
_cell.length_b   1.000
_cell.length_c   1.000
_cell.angle_alpha   90.00
_cell.angle_beta   90.00
_cell.angle_gamma   90.00
#
_symmetry.space_group_name_H-M   'P 1'
#
loop_
_entity.id
_entity.type
_entity.pdbx_description
1 polymer ?
#
loop_
_entity_poly.entity_id
_entity_poly.type
_entity_poly.pdbx_seq_one_letter_code
_entity_poly.pdbx_strand_id
1 'polypeptide(L)'
;MTLKKLLLLQLTYCLLGISYNIVSYNFLQSTGQALTTTPPVIGFFAMMIYGLFLIPALLERVFIYKCLMCIAIIVYGYGGIVVHALNYAKEPTLYFSVSSLIAGIGINIIGLALNFYAVLCIKHGSSPFTETKNSLS
;
A
#
# COMPACT_ATOMS: atom_id res chain seq x y z
N MET A 1 7.07 14.02 9.90
CA MET A 1 7.63 13.59 8.60
C MET A 1 7.17 14.57 7.54
N THR A 2 8.07 14.96 6.65
CA THR A 2 7.79 15.84 5.51
C THR A 2 6.91 15.14 4.47
N LEU A 3 6.18 15.90 3.65
CA LEU A 3 5.33 15.32 2.59
C LEU A 3 6.19 14.54 1.59
N LYS A 4 7.36 15.06 1.23
CA LYS A 4 8.32 14.38 0.35
C LYS A 4 8.74 13.01 0.88
N LYS A 5 9.08 12.92 2.17
CA LYS A 5 9.48 11.64 2.79
C LYS A 5 8.32 10.66 2.86
N LEU A 6 7.11 11.16 3.16
CA LEU A 6 5.90 10.34 3.15
C LEU A 6 5.63 9.74 1.77
N LEU A 7 5.65 10.57 0.72
CA LEU A 7 5.43 10.12 -0.65
C LEU A 7 6.49 9.10 -1.09
N LEU A 8 7.75 9.29 -0.70
CA LEU A 8 8.80 8.32 -0.97
C LEU A 8 8.51 6.97 -0.29
N LEU A 9 8.10 6.97 0.98
CA LEU A 9 7.73 5.74 1.69
C LEU A 9 6.50 5.07 1.08
N GLN A 10 5.49 5.85 0.67
CA GLN A 10 4.30 5.32 0.00
C GLN A 10 4.63 4.75 -1.38
N LEU A 11 5.55 5.37 -2.12
CA LEU A 11 6.06 4.82 -3.37
C LEU A 11 6.83 3.52 -3.13
N THR A 12 7.69 3.46 -2.12
CA THR A 12 8.38 2.21 -1.75
C THR A 12 7.39 1.11 -1.37
N TYR A 13 6.37 1.44 -0.57
CA TYR A 13 5.26 0.52 -0.27
C TYR A 13 4.55 0.05 -1.54
N CYS A 14 4.25 0.95 -2.47
CA CYS A 14 3.65 0.64 -3.76
C CYS A 14 4.50 -0.39 -4.53
N LEU A 15 5.80 -0.13 -4.66
CA LEU A 15 6.75 -1.02 -5.35
C LEU A 15 6.90 -2.37 -4.65
N LEU A 16 6.89 -2.40 -3.32
CA LEU A 16 6.91 -3.66 -2.55
C LEU A 16 5.64 -4.48 -2.81
N GLY A 17 4.47 -3.86 -2.81
CA GLY A 17 3.22 -4.55 -3.14
C GLY A 17 3.18 -5.06 -4.59
N ILE A 18 3.69 -4.28 -5.55
CA ILE A 18 3.85 -4.73 -6.94
C ILE A 18 4.76 -5.96 -7.01
N SER A 19 5.94 -5.87 -6.38
CA SER A 19 6.93 -6.95 -6.35
C SER A 19 6.35 -8.21 -5.72
N TYR A 20 5.63 -8.08 -4.60
CA TYR A 20 4.97 -9.19 -3.94
C TYR A 20 3.97 -9.90 -4.86
N ASN A 21 3.16 -9.14 -5.61
CA ASN A 21 2.20 -9.71 -6.54
C ASN A 21 2.87 -10.36 -7.75
N ILE A 22 4.00 -9.83 -8.24
CA ILE A 22 4.80 -10.48 -9.30
C ILE A 22 5.33 -11.83 -8.80
N VAL A 23 5.90 -11.88 -7.58
CA VAL A 23 6.36 -13.13 -6.99
C VAL A 23 5.19 -14.10 -6.79
N SER A 24 4.06 -13.61 -6.29
CA SER A 24 2.84 -14.42 -6.12
C SER A 24 2.33 -15.01 -7.44
N TYR A 25 2.43 -14.26 -8.53
CA TYR A 25 2.11 -14.75 -9.88
C TYR A 25 3.07 -15.87 -10.32
N ASN A 26 4.38 -15.70 -10.13
CA ASN A 26 5.35 -16.73 -10.48
C ASN A 26 5.12 -18.04 -9.68
N PHE A 27 4.76 -17.93 -8.40
CA PHE A 27 4.34 -19.07 -7.58
C PHE A 27 3.08 -19.73 -8.14
N LEU A 28 2.05 -18.95 -8.46
CA LEU A 28 0.83 -19.48 -9.08
C LEU A 28 1.12 -20.27 -10.36
N GLN A 29 2.03 -19.80 -11.21
CA GLN A 29 2.43 -20.52 -12.42
C GLN A 29 3.22 -21.80 -12.13
N SER A 30 4.04 -21.82 -11.07
CA SER A 30 4.94 -22.93 -10.77
C SER A 30 4.30 -24.04 -9.92
N THR A 31 3.41 -23.68 -9.00
CA THR A 31 2.83 -24.58 -8.00
C THR A 31 1.31 -24.76 -8.14
N GLY A 32 0.67 -23.95 -8.99
CA GLY A 32 -0.79 -23.89 -9.08
C GLY A 32 -1.45 -23.09 -7.95
N GLN A 33 -0.67 -22.51 -7.03
CA GLN A 33 -1.17 -21.76 -5.88
C GLN A 33 -0.45 -20.41 -5.70
N ALA A 34 -1.23 -19.34 -5.53
CA ALA A 34 -0.71 -18.01 -5.22
C ALA A 34 -0.22 -17.91 -3.76
N LEU A 35 0.60 -16.90 -3.44
CA LEU A 35 1.10 -16.70 -2.08
C LEU A 35 -0.01 -16.38 -1.07
N THR A 36 -1.03 -15.63 -1.49
CA THR A 36 -2.20 -15.28 -0.67
C THR A 36 -3.49 -15.51 -1.46
N THR A 37 -4.62 -15.35 -0.76
CA THR A 37 -5.98 -15.43 -1.34
C THR A 37 -6.29 -14.38 -2.40
N THR A 38 -5.52 -13.29 -2.46
CA THR A 38 -5.75 -12.23 -3.45
C THR A 38 -5.17 -12.67 -4.79
N PRO A 39 -5.96 -12.69 -5.88
CA PRO A 39 -5.42 -12.99 -7.21
C PRO A 39 -4.27 -12.02 -7.55
N PRO A 40 -3.08 -12.53 -7.94
CA PRO A 40 -1.89 -11.68 -8.10
C PRO A 40 -2.08 -10.52 -9.08
N VAL A 41 -2.81 -10.76 -10.17
CA VAL A 41 -3.10 -9.75 -11.19
C VAL A 41 -3.96 -8.61 -10.62
N ILE A 42 -4.97 -8.94 -9.80
CA ILE A 42 -5.84 -7.95 -9.15
C ILE A 42 -5.03 -7.12 -8.15
N GLY A 43 -4.20 -7.79 -7.34
CA GLY A 43 -3.31 -7.09 -6.39
C GLY A 43 -2.31 -6.17 -7.10
N PHE A 44 -1.72 -6.61 -8.21
CA PHE A 44 -0.83 -5.78 -9.04
C PHE A 44 -1.51 -4.51 -9.52
N PHE A 45 -2.70 -4.62 -10.13
CA PHE A 45 -3.44 -3.45 -10.61
C PHE A 45 -3.89 -2.54 -9.47
N ALA A 46 -4.29 -3.09 -8.33
CA ALA A 46 -4.63 -2.30 -7.15
C ALA A 46 -3.45 -1.44 -6.68
N MET A 47 -2.22 -1.98 -6.68
CA MET A 47 -1.03 -1.20 -6.32
C MET A 47 -0.68 -0.15 -7.38
N MET A 48 -0.85 -0.46 -8.67
CA MET A 48 -0.70 0.55 -9.73
C MET A 48 -1.67 1.72 -9.58
N ILE A 49 -2.95 1.43 -9.30
CA ILE A 49 -3.97 2.44 -9.01
C ILE A 49 -3.59 3.27 -7.78
N TYR A 50 -3.08 2.63 -6.73
CA TYR A 50 -2.58 3.35 -5.56
C TYR A 50 -1.39 4.26 -5.88
N GLY A 51 -0.47 3.85 -6.77
CA GLY A 51 0.57 4.73 -7.28
C GLY A 51 0.00 6.01 -7.90
N LEU A 52 -1.11 5.91 -8.63
CA LEU A 52 -1.80 7.09 -9.18
C LEU A 52 -2.40 7.98 -8.08
N PHE A 53 -2.76 7.43 -6.93
CA PHE A 53 -3.28 8.22 -5.81
C PHE A 53 -2.25 9.18 -5.21
N LEU A 54 -0.95 8.96 -5.49
CA LEU A 54 0.12 9.83 -5.03
C LEU A 54 0.29 11.07 -5.93
N ILE A 55 -0.18 11.04 -7.18
CA ILE A 55 -0.02 12.13 -8.15
C ILE A 55 -0.59 13.47 -7.65
N PRO A 56 -1.79 13.54 -7.05
CA PRO A 56 -2.33 14.81 -6.57
C PRO A 56 -1.43 15.51 -5.54
N ALA A 57 -0.68 14.76 -4.73
CA ALA A 57 0.27 15.37 -3.79
C ALA A 57 1.48 16.00 -4.49
N LEU A 58 1.93 15.40 -5.60
CA LEU A 58 2.99 15.96 -6.46
C LEU A 58 2.51 17.23 -7.19
N LEU A 59 1.20 17.35 -7.44
CA LEU A 59 0.57 18.53 -8.02
C LEU A 59 0.10 19.54 -6.95
N GLU A 60 0.54 19.37 -5.70
CA GLU A 60 0.19 20.22 -4.55
C GLU A 60 -1.32 20.27 -4.24
N ARG A 61 -2.09 19.32 -4.78
CA ARG A 61 -3.51 19.11 -4.49
C ARG A 61 -3.68 18.20 -3.28
N VAL A 62 -3.19 18.67 -2.13
CA VAL A 62 -3.13 17.90 -0.87
C VAL A 62 -4.50 17.40 -0.41
N PHE A 63 -5.55 18.19 -0.60
CA PHE A 63 -6.91 17.77 -0.22
C PHE A 63 -7.36 16.52 -0.99
N ILE A 64 -7.19 16.51 -2.32
CA ILE A 64 -7.54 15.36 -3.18
C ILE A 64 -6.72 14.14 -2.78
N TYR A 65 -5.41 14.33 -2.57
CA TYR A 65 -4.53 13.27 -2.07
C TYR A 65 -5.05 12.66 -0.76
N LYS A 66 -5.42 13.48 0.23
CA LYS A 66 -5.97 12.99 1.51
C LYS A 66 -7.26 12.19 1.33
N CYS A 67 -8.17 12.63 0.46
CA CYS A 67 -9.39 11.89 0.14
C CYS A 67 -9.07 10.50 -0.45
N LEU A 68 -8.10 10.43 -1.36
CA LEU A 68 -7.66 9.16 -1.95
C LEU A 68 -6.98 8.25 -0.93
N MET A 69 -6.24 8.82 0.04
CA MET A 69 -5.67 8.05 1.15
C MET A 69 -6.75 7.47 2.06
N CYS A 70 -7.89 8.15 2.27
CA CYS A 70 -9.03 7.59 2.99
C CYS A 70 -9.60 6.35 2.28
N ILE A 71 -9.70 6.38 0.94
CA ILE A 71 -10.14 5.22 0.16
C ILE A 71 -9.14 4.06 0.33
N ALA A 72 -7.83 4.36 0.22
CA ALA A 72 -6.78 3.37 0.44
C ALA A 72 -6.82 2.74 1.84
N ILE A 73 -7.12 3.51 2.89
CA ILE A 73 -7.30 3.00 4.26
C ILE A 73 -8.39 1.93 4.31
N ILE A 74 -9.54 2.18 3.67
CA ILE A 74 -10.66 1.23 3.66
C ILE A 74 -10.27 -0.03 2.91
N VAL A 75 -9.70 0.11 1.71
CA VAL A 75 -9.34 -1.03 0.84
C VAL A 75 -8.28 -1.91 1.51
N TYR A 76 -7.19 -1.32 2.00
CA TYR A 76 -6.08 -2.09 2.59
C TYR A 76 -6.32 -2.52 4.03
N GLY A 77 -7.13 -1.76 4.78
CA GLY A 77 -7.55 -2.17 6.12
C GLY A 77 -8.50 -3.35 6.06
N TYR A 78 -9.60 -3.22 5.31
CA TYR A 78 -10.59 -4.30 5.23
C TYR A 78 -10.11 -5.46 4.37
N GLY A 79 -9.79 -5.21 3.09
CA GLY A 79 -9.36 -6.27 2.17
C GLY A 79 -7.97 -6.82 2.50
N GLY A 80 -7.02 -5.92 2.80
CA GLY A 80 -5.62 -6.27 3.02
C GLY A 80 -5.28 -6.87 4.39
N ILE A 81 -6.14 -6.73 5.40
CA ILE A 81 -5.89 -7.23 6.76
C ILE A 81 -7.06 -8.07 7.26
N VAL A 82 -8.26 -7.49 7.37
CA VAL A 82 -9.42 -8.15 7.98
C VAL A 82 -9.81 -9.40 7.19
N VAL A 83 -9.99 -9.28 5.88
CA VAL A 83 -10.33 -10.42 5.02
C VAL A 83 -9.24 -11.48 5.06
N HIS A 84 -7.96 -11.09 5.06
CA HIS A 84 -6.87 -12.05 5.15
C HIS A 84 -6.87 -12.83 6.47
N ALA A 85 -7.08 -12.15 7.60
CA ALA A 85 -7.19 -12.78 8.92
C ALA A 85 -8.39 -13.73 9.01
N LEU A 86 -9.56 -13.31 8.51
CA LEU A 86 -10.77 -14.14 8.49
C LEU A 86 -10.62 -15.37 7.58
N ASN A 87 -10.03 -15.20 6.40
CA ASN A 87 -9.79 -16.31 5.48
C ASN A 87 -8.80 -17.32 6.08
N TYR A 88 -7.74 -16.85 6.74
CA TYR A 88 -6.79 -17.75 7.38
C TYR A 88 -7.42 -18.50 8.56
N ALA A 89 -8.26 -17.84 9.37
CA ALA A 89 -8.96 -18.49 10.47
C ALA A 89 -9.94 -19.58 10.01
N LYS A 90 -10.53 -19.42 8.82
CA LYS A 90 -11.47 -20.39 8.24
C LYS A 90 -10.77 -21.50 7.47
N GLU A 91 -9.81 -21.14 6.63
CA GLU A 91 -9.16 -22.05 5.69
C GLU A 91 -7.67 -21.66 5.48
N PRO A 92 -6.77 -22.10 6.39
CA PRO A 92 -5.35 -21.78 6.32
C PRO A 92 -4.67 -22.22 5.02
N THR A 93 -5.18 -23.29 4.39
CA THR A 93 -4.68 -23.88 3.14
C THR A 93 -4.79 -22.96 1.94
N LEU A 94 -5.59 -21.88 2.02
CA LEU A 94 -5.66 -20.86 0.97
C LEU A 94 -4.36 -20.06 0.80
N TYR A 95 -3.45 -20.14 1.77
CA TYR A 95 -2.15 -19.49 1.72
C TYR A 95 -1.07 -20.52 1.44
N PHE A 96 -0.12 -20.15 0.59
CA PHE A 96 1.02 -21.02 0.30
C PHE A 96 1.83 -21.36 1.57
N SER A 97 1.94 -20.39 2.49
CA SER A 97 2.60 -20.60 3.79
C SER A 97 2.15 -19.55 4.81
N VAL A 98 2.45 -19.79 6.08
CA VAL A 98 2.29 -18.79 7.17
C VAL A 98 3.13 -17.54 6.88
N SER A 99 4.34 -17.70 6.35
CA SER A 99 5.19 -16.57 5.96
C SER A 99 4.55 -15.71 4.88
N SER A 100 3.84 -16.34 3.92
CA SER A 100 3.11 -15.63 2.88
C SER A 100 1.98 -14.79 3.46
N LEU A 101 1.22 -15.34 4.42
CA LEU A 101 0.21 -14.59 5.17
C LEU A 101 0.82 -13.39 5.89
N ILE A 102 1.88 -13.62 6.68
CA ILE A 102 2.55 -12.58 7.47
C ILE A 102 3.06 -11.46 6.54
N ALA A 103 3.69 -11.82 5.42
CA ALA A 103 4.15 -10.84 4.45
C ALA A 103 2.99 -10.06 3.83
N GLY A 104 1.91 -10.74 3.42
CA GLY A 104 0.73 -10.11 2.85
C GLY A 104 0.06 -9.12 3.80
N ILE A 105 -0.20 -9.53 5.05
CA ILE A 105 -0.77 -8.67 6.10
C ILE A 105 0.21 -7.54 6.45
N GLY A 106 1.50 -7.85 6.62
CA GLY A 106 2.53 -6.89 7.00
C GLY A 106 2.69 -5.75 6.00
N ILE A 107 2.70 -6.05 4.69
CA ILE A 107 2.70 -5.04 3.63
C ILE A 107 1.47 -4.13 3.77
N ASN A 108 0.28 -4.69 3.97
CA ASN A 108 -0.94 -3.91 4.13
C ASN A 108 -0.96 -3.06 5.41
N ILE A 109 -0.41 -3.55 6.53
CA ILE A 109 -0.26 -2.78 7.77
C ILE A 109 0.64 -1.55 7.53
N ILE A 110 1.76 -1.72 6.83
CA ILE A 110 2.65 -0.60 6.48
C ILE A 110 1.89 0.43 5.62
N GLY A 111 1.21 -0.02 4.57
CA GLY A 111 0.39 0.85 3.72
C GLY A 111 -0.68 1.60 4.52
N LEU A 112 -1.40 0.89 5.39
CA LEU A 112 -2.42 1.45 6.26
C LEU A 112 -1.86 2.54 7.17
N ALA A 113 -0.72 2.29 7.83
CA ALA A 113 -0.07 3.26 8.71
C ALA A 113 0.37 4.52 7.95
N LEU A 114 0.96 4.38 6.77
CA LEU A 114 1.35 5.52 5.93
C LEU A 114 0.15 6.34 5.48
N ASN A 115 -0.95 5.68 5.09
CA ASN A 115 -2.16 6.36 4.63
C ASN A 115 -2.87 7.07 5.79
N PHE A 116 -2.90 6.49 7.00
CA PHE A 116 -3.37 7.19 8.20
C PHE A 116 -2.51 8.42 8.51
N TYR A 117 -1.18 8.29 8.42
CA TYR A 117 -0.28 9.42 8.61
C TYR A 117 -0.56 10.55 7.61
N ALA A 118 -0.82 10.20 6.34
CA ALA A 118 -1.20 11.16 5.32
C ALA A 118 -2.47 11.95 5.69
N VAL A 119 -3.51 11.25 6.14
CA VAL A 119 -4.80 11.86 6.49
C VAL A 119 -4.69 12.72 7.75
N LEU A 120 -4.01 12.22 8.79
CA LEU A 120 -4.01 12.84 10.11
C LEU A 120 -2.93 13.90 10.29
N CYS A 121 -1.75 13.72 9.69
CA CYS A 121 -0.57 14.51 10.03
C CYS A 121 -0.14 15.51 8.93
N ILE A 122 -0.52 15.30 7.67
CA ILE A 122 -0.20 16.25 6.60
C ILE A 122 -1.15 17.45 6.64
N LYS A 123 -0.55 18.65 6.70
CA LYS A 123 -1.26 19.94 6.74
C LYS A 123 -1.70 20.38 5.34
N HIS A 124 -2.77 21.18 5.29
CA HIS A 124 -3.14 21.87 4.06
C HIS A 124 -2.02 22.83 3.63
N GLY A 125 -1.74 22.89 2.33
CA GLY A 125 -0.67 23.72 1.76
C GLY A 125 0.74 23.12 1.84
N SER A 126 0.91 21.88 2.35
CA SER A 126 2.19 21.19 2.25
C SER A 126 2.59 20.95 0.79
N SER A 127 3.82 21.31 0.43
CA SER A 127 4.41 21.03 -0.88
C SER A 127 5.65 20.16 -0.73
N PRO A 128 5.81 19.10 -1.53
CA PRO A 128 7.01 18.27 -1.50
C PRO A 128 8.26 18.98 -2.03
N PHE A 129 8.13 20.14 -2.67
CA PHE A 129 9.24 20.87 -3.29
C PHE A 129 9.79 22.01 -2.40
N THR A 130 8.94 22.69 -1.63
CA THR A 130 9.33 23.86 -0.83
C THR A 130 10.17 23.48 0.41
N GLU A 131 10.00 22.27 0.94
CA GLU A 131 10.70 21.80 2.14
C GLU A 131 12.21 21.61 1.95
N THR A 132 12.71 21.60 0.71
CA THR A 132 14.16 21.45 0.42
C THR A 132 14.94 22.75 0.67
N LYS A 133 14.28 23.92 0.67
CA LYS A 133 14.96 25.23 0.81
C LYS A 133 15.37 25.55 2.24
N ASN A 134 14.68 25.03 3.25
CA ASN A 134 14.92 25.38 4.66
C ASN A 134 15.96 24.48 5.37
N SER A 135 16.49 23.45 4.70
CA SER A 135 17.52 22.56 5.28
C SER A 135 18.94 22.88 4.80
N LEU A 136 19.11 23.95 4.03
CA LEU A 136 20.39 24.42 3.47
C LEU A 136 20.74 25.86 3.91
N SER A 137 19.99 26.42 4.87
CA SER A 137 20.24 27.74 5.48
C SER A 137 20.70 27.59 6.91
#